data_AF-A0A445CXX0-F1
#
_entry.id   AF-A0A445CXX0-F1
#
_cell.length_a   1.000
_cell.length_b   1.000
_cell.length_c   1.000
_cell.angle_alpha   90.00
_cell.angle_beta   90.00
_cell.angle_gamma   90.00
#
_symmetry.space_group_name_H-M   'P 1'
#
loop_
_entity.id
_entity.type
_entity.pdbx_description
1 polymer ?
#
loop_
_entity_poly.entity_id
_entity_poly.type
_entity_poly.pdbx_seq_one_letter_code
_entity_poly.pdbx_strand_id
1 'polypeptide(L)'
;MNCCNFQAPFILNFIDGLWSSCGEEKIVICTTNHKERLDPALLRPGRMDLHIHMSYCSFTAFKTLASNYLSIQNHRSSSYV
;
A
#
# COMPACT_ATOMS: atom_id res chain seq x y z
N MET A 1 -2.99 -25.95 7.38
CA MET A 1 -2.94 -26.04 8.87
C MET A 1 -1.46 -26.14 9.22
N ASN A 2 -0.71 -25.10 9.57
CA ASN A 2 -0.98 -23.98 10.46
C ASN A 2 -0.23 -22.76 9.89
N CYS A 3 -0.97 -21.81 9.32
CA CYS A 3 -0.39 -20.52 9.00
C CYS A 3 -0.20 -19.79 10.32
N CYS A 4 1.07 -19.74 10.74
CA CYS A 4 1.66 -18.85 11.72
C CYS A 4 0.66 -17.87 12.32
N ASN A 5 0.28 -18.09 13.58
CA ASN A 5 -0.27 -17.04 14.41
C ASN A 5 0.75 -15.90 14.40
N PHE A 6 0.53 -14.92 13.52
CA PHE A 6 1.34 -13.72 13.38
C PHE A 6 1.26 -13.04 14.73
N GLN A 7 2.29 -13.21 15.55
CA GLN A 7 2.31 -12.72 16.91
C GLN A 7 2.38 -11.20 16.84
N ALA A 8 1.20 -10.56 16.80
CA ALA A 8 1.00 -9.11 16.77
C ALA A 8 1.91 -8.31 17.73
N PRO A 9 2.29 -8.79 18.94
CA PRO A 9 3.17 -8.06 19.83
C PRO A 9 4.59 -7.86 19.27
N PHE A 10 5.11 -8.81 18.48
CA PHE A 10 6.49 -8.74 17.97
C PHE A 10 6.64 -7.60 16.95
N ILE A 11 5.66 -7.47 16.06
CA ILE A 11 5.65 -6.42 15.04
C ILE A 11 5.42 -5.06 15.70
N LEU A 12 4.51 -4.98 16.69
CA LEU A 12 4.27 -3.74 17.41
C LEU A 12 5.54 -3.20 18.07
N ASN A 13 6.26 -4.04 18.81
CA ASN A 13 7.52 -3.66 19.46
C ASN A 13 8.63 -3.32 18.45
N PHE A 14 8.69 -4.02 17.31
CA PHE A 14 9.65 -3.73 16.27
C PHE A 14 9.40 -2.36 15.62
N ILE A 15 8.14 -2.04 15.29
CA ILE A 15 7.82 -0.75 14.68
C ILE A 15 7.95 0.39 15.71
N ASP A 16 7.55 0.19 16.97
CA ASP A 16 7.76 1.14 18.07
C ASP A 16 9.26 1.41 18.33
N GLY A 17 10.10 0.39 18.18
CA GLY A 17 11.55 0.53 18.18
C GLY A 17 12.05 1.34 16.98
N LEU A 18 11.52 1.11 15.78
CA LEU A 18 11.86 1.87 14.57
C LEU A 18 11.47 3.35 14.69
N TRP A 19 10.29 3.65 15.26
CA TRP A 19 9.81 5.03 15.49
C TRP A 19 10.60 5.75 16.58
N SER A 20 11.07 5.03 17.60
CA SER A 20 11.78 5.64 18.75
C SER A 20 13.28 5.86 18.50
N SER A 21 13.90 5.13 17.56
CA SER A 21 15.37 5.02 17.46
C SER A 21 16.08 6.10 16.64
N CYS A 22 15.44 7.19 16.22
CA CYS A 22 16.14 8.16 15.36
C CYS A 22 15.62 9.58 15.42
N GLY A 23 16.49 10.52 15.81
CA GLY A 23 16.29 11.96 15.67
C GLY A 23 16.43 12.48 14.23
N GLU A 24 15.97 11.71 13.24
CA GLU A 24 16.04 12.00 11.80
C GLU A 24 14.66 11.75 11.18
N GLU A 25 14.21 12.62 10.27
CA GLU A 25 12.92 12.50 9.59
C GLU A 25 12.88 11.26 8.67
N LYS A 26 12.07 10.25 9.01
CA LYS A 26 11.93 9.01 8.24
C LYS A 26 10.48 8.75 7.84
N ILE A 27 10.29 8.30 6.61
CA ILE A 27 8.98 7.84 6.10
C ILE A 27 8.99 6.30 6.11
N VAL A 28 8.05 5.69 6.83
CA VAL A 28 7.87 4.23 6.88
C VAL A 28 6.63 3.86 6.07
N ILE A 29 6.79 2.95 5.11
CA ILE A 29 5.68 2.45 4.28
C ILE A 29 5.42 0.99 4.63
N CYS A 30 4.19 0.69 5.06
CA CYS A 30 3.73 -0.67 5.33
C CYS A 30 2.62 -1.05 4.35
N THR A 31 2.62 -2.30 3.88
CA THR A 31 1.58 -2.85 3.02
C THR A 31 0.94 -4.06 3.70
N THR A 32 -0.40 -4.16 3.62
CA THR A 32 -1.16 -5.27 4.20
C THR A 32 -2.39 -5.54 3.36
N ASN A 33 -2.69 -6.83 3.15
CA ASN A 33 -3.92 -7.26 2.50
C ASN A 33 -5.09 -7.38 3.50
N HIS A 34 -4.81 -7.31 4.80
CA HIS A 34 -5.77 -7.53 5.89
C HIS A 34 -5.66 -6.42 6.93
N LYS A 35 -6.21 -5.24 6.63
CA LYS A 35 -6.16 -4.07 7.53
C LYS A 35 -6.88 -4.34 8.86
N GLU A 36 -7.94 -5.13 8.83
CA GLU A 36 -8.78 -5.52 9.97
C GLU A 36 -8.05 -6.37 11.01
N ARG A 37 -6.93 -7.00 10.64
CA ARG A 37 -6.11 -7.81 11.55
C ARG A 37 -5.01 -7.02 12.24
N LEU A 38 -4.82 -5.74 11.91
CA LEU A 38 -3.86 -4.90 12.61
C LEU A 38 -4.43 -4.41 13.94
N ASP A 39 -3.53 -4.25 14.90
CA ASP A 39 -3.85 -3.63 16.18
C ASP A 39 -4.37 -2.19 15.92
N PRO A 40 -5.59 -1.85 16.39
CA PRO A 40 -6.12 -0.49 16.29
C PRO A 40 -5.20 0.59 16.90
N ALA A 41 -4.31 0.23 17.82
CA ALA A 41 -3.31 1.13 18.39
C ALA A 41 -2.29 1.64 17.35
N LEU A 42 -1.99 0.83 16.32
CA LEU A 42 -1.07 1.22 15.24
C LEU A 42 -1.70 2.22 14.25
N LEU A 43 -3.02 2.17 14.09
CA LEU A 43 -3.77 3.06 13.19
C LEU A 43 -4.02 4.45 13.78
N ARG A 44 -3.49 4.73 14.97
CA ARG A 44 -3.63 6.02 15.63
C ARG A 44 -2.65 7.05 15.05
N PRO A 45 -3.05 8.33 14.99
CA PRO A 45 -2.16 9.41 14.61
C PRO A 45 -0.89 9.42 15.48
N GLY A 46 0.27 9.62 14.85
CA GLY A 46 1.61 9.54 15.45
C GLY A 46 2.33 8.20 15.21
N ARG A 47 1.67 7.20 14.61
CA ARG A 47 2.26 5.93 14.19
C ARG A 47 2.04 5.69 12.69
N MET A 48 0.79 5.42 12.29
CA MET A 48 0.38 5.36 10.89
C MET A 48 -0.67 6.43 10.60
N ASP A 49 -0.20 7.53 10.02
CA ASP A 49 -1.05 8.70 9.74
C ASP A 49 -1.79 8.57 8.41
N LEU A 50 -1.14 8.01 7.39
CA LEU A 50 -1.67 7.90 6.04
C LEU A 50 -2.11 6.47 5.72
N HIS A 51 -3.40 6.30 5.45
CA HIS A 51 -3.98 5.02 5.04
C HIS A 51 -4.49 5.10 3.60
N ILE A 52 -3.80 4.44 2.68
CA ILE A 52 -4.22 4.35 1.27
C ILE A 52 -4.84 2.97 1.02
N HIS A 53 -6.10 2.94 0.59
CA HIS A 53 -6.76 1.71 0.20
C HIS A 53 -6.55 1.43 -1.29
N MET A 54 -5.83 0.37 -1.60
CA MET A 54 -5.59 -0.09 -2.97
C MET A 54 -6.71 -1.04 -3.39
N SER A 55 -7.72 -0.52 -4.10
CA SER A 55 -8.83 -1.33 -4.61
C SER A 55 -8.46 -2.13 -5.86
N TYR A 56 -9.40 -2.96 -6.34
CA TYR A 56 -9.28 -3.62 -7.63
C TYR A 56 -9.04 -2.64 -8.78
N CYS A 57 -8.41 -3.16 -9.83
CA CYS A 57 -8.07 -2.40 -11.02
C CYS A 57 -9.34 -1.90 -11.72
N SER A 58 -9.50 -0.58 -11.81
CA SER A 58 -10.56 0.04 -12.60
C SER A 58 -10.21 -0.02 -14.09
N PHE A 59 -11.20 0.15 -14.97
CA PHE A 59 -10.96 0.19 -16.41
C PHE A 59 -9.94 1.27 -16.82
N THR A 60 -9.92 2.41 -16.12
CA THR A 60 -8.94 3.47 -16.34
C THR A 60 -7.53 3.01 -15.96
N ALA A 61 -7.36 2.41 -14.77
CA ALA A 61 -6.09 1.86 -14.34
C ALA A 61 -5.59 0.75 -15.28
N PHE A 62 -6.49 -0.11 -15.75
CA PHE A 62 -6.18 -1.13 -16.75
C PHE A 62 -5.69 -0.51 -18.05
N LYS A 63 -6.35 0.54 -18.57
CA LYS A 63 -5.88 1.25 -19.78
C LYS A 63 -4.48 1.83 -19.59
N THR A 64 -4.20 2.42 -18.43
CA THR A 64 -2.85 2.92 -18.11
C THR A 64 -1.83 1.78 -18.09
N LEU A 65 -2.15 0.66 -17.43
CA LEU A 65 -1.26 -0.51 -17.39
C LEU A 65 -1.04 -1.09 -18.79
N ALA A 66 -2.10 -1.31 -19.57
CA ALA A 66 -2.00 -1.83 -20.92
C ALA A 66 -1.17 -0.91 -21.83
N SER A 67 -1.35 0.41 -21.74
CA SER A 67 -0.55 1.37 -22.51
C SER A 67 0.93 1.35 -22.11
N ASN A 68 1.23 1.26 -20.81
CA ASN A 68 2.60 1.20 -20.30
C ASN A 68 3.33 -0.10 -20.69
N TYR A 69 2.64 -1.25 -20.63
CA TYR A 69 3.26 -2.56 -20.86
C TYR A 69 3.29 -2.98 -22.33
N LEU A 70 2.29 -2.58 -23.12
CA LEU A 70 2.16 -2.99 -24.52
C LEU A 70 2.55 -1.87 -25.49
N SER A 71 2.99 -0.72 -24.98
CA SER A 71 3.30 0.49 -25.77
C SER A 71 2.18 0.86 -26.75
N ILE A 72 0.94 0.52 -26.40
CA ILE A 72 -0.23 0.85 -27.20
C ILE A 72 -0.45 2.35 -27.03
N GLN A 73 0.12 3.11 -27.97
CA GLN A 73 -0.24 4.49 -28.21
C GLN A 73 -1.74 4.48 -28.50
N ASN A 74 -2.50 5.40 -27.88
CA ASN A 74 -3.85 5.67 -28.38
C ASN A 74 -3.67 6.04 -29.85
N HIS A 75 -4.00 5.12 -30.76
CA HIS A 75 -4.25 5.51 -32.13
C HIS A 75 -5.39 6.50 -32.01
N ARG A 76 -5.07 7.80 -32.12
CA ARG A 76 -6.04 8.77 -32.60
C ARG A 76 -6.66 8.06 -33.79
N SER A 77 -7.95 7.73 -33.67
CA SER A 77 -8.80 7.60 -34.84
C SER A 77 -8.42 8.80 -35.70
N SER A 78 -7.64 8.51 -36.74
CA SER A 78 -7.37 9.47 -37.78
C SER A 78 -8.76 9.78 -38.30
N SER A 79 -9.19 11.01 -38.09
CA SER A 79 -10.41 11.56 -38.67
C SER A 79 -10.27 11.45 -40.19
N TYR A 80 -10.72 10.34 -40.73
CA TYR A 80 -11.08 10.13 -42.12
C TYR A 80 -12.27 9.17 -42.10
N VAL A 81 -13.45 9.69 -41.81
CA VAL A 81 -14.49 9.99 -42.81
C VAL A 81 -15.25 11.23 -42.33
#